data_AF-A0A133ZGB0-F1
#
_entry.id   AF-A0A133ZGB0-F1
#
_cell.length_a   1.000
_cell.length_b   1.000
_cell.length_c   1.000
_cell.angle_alpha   90.00
_cell.angle_beta   90.00
_cell.angle_gamma   90.00
#
_symmetry.space_group_name_H-M   'P 1'
#
loop_
_entity.id
_entity.type
_entity.pdbx_description
1 polymer ?
#
loop_
_entity_poly.entity_id
_entity_poly.type
_entity_poly.pdbx_seq_one_letter_code
_entity_poly.pdbx_strand_id
1 'polypeptide(L)'
;MSKLVIQTYIDEKLKELSDTKIADQQEVLAYLTSVLRGETQSEIVVVEGVGEGCSEARRLQKLPDEKERLKAAELLGKRMGLFKDKLDVTANVPVIISGGDDLED
;
A
#
# COMPACT_ATOMS: atom_id res chain seq x y z
N MET A 1 31.12 10.41 28.22
CA MET A 1 29.98 9.84 27.46
C MET A 1 30.49 8.62 26.73
N SER A 2 30.01 7.42 27.06
CA SER A 2 30.47 6.20 26.36
C SER A 2 29.86 6.17 24.95
N LYS A 3 30.56 5.53 24.00
CA LYS A 3 30.06 5.34 22.63
C LYS A 3 28.67 4.67 22.59
N LEU A 4 28.39 3.82 23.58
CA LEU A 4 27.12 3.14 23.74
C LEU A 4 25.95 4.10 24.03
N VAL A 5 26.17 5.12 24.89
CA VAL A 5 25.14 6.11 25.25
C VAL A 5 24.77 7.01 24.06
N ILE A 6 25.75 7.33 23.21
CA ILE A 6 25.51 8.14 22.00
C ILE A 6 24.72 7.32 20.97
N GLN A 7 25.06 6.03 20.80
CA GLN A 7 24.36 5.14 19.88
C GLN A 7 22.88 4.97 20.27
N THR A 8 22.60 4.66 21.54
CA THR A 8 21.22 4.50 22.03
C THR A 8 20.39 5.76 21.84
N TYR A 9 20.98 6.94 22.07
CA TYR A 9 20.29 8.22 21.87
C TYR A 9 19.94 8.47 20.39
N ILE A 10 20.85 8.13 19.47
CA ILE A 10 20.59 8.23 18.02
C ILE A 10 19.48 7.25 17.62
N ASP A 11 19.52 6.01 18.10
CA ASP A 11 18.51 4.98 17.78
C ASP A 11 17.12 5.37 18.32
N GLU A 12 17.05 5.92 19.54
CA GLU A 12 15.82 6.46 20.11
C GLU A 12 15.25 7.61 19.26
N LYS A 13 16.10 8.54 18.83
CA LYS A 13 15.67 9.67 18.00
C LYS A 13 15.24 9.26 16.59
N LEU A 14 15.92 8.28 16.01
CA LEU A 14 15.52 7.71 14.72
C LEU A 14 14.20 6.96 14.82
N LYS A 15 14.00 6.21 15.91
CA LYS A 15 12.74 5.50 16.17
C LYS A 15 11.58 6.46 16.41
N GLU A 16 11.78 7.51 17.21
CA GLU A 16 10.78 8.55 17.43
C GLU A 16 10.38 9.23 16.10
N LEU A 17 11.36 9.49 15.23
CA LEU A 17 11.12 10.06 13.91
C LEU A 17 10.40 9.08 12.97
N SER A 18 10.76 7.79 12.98
CA SER A 18 10.11 6.77 12.15
C SER A 18 8.67 6.59 12.55
N ASP A 19 8.39 6.46 13.85
CA ASP A 19 7.05 6.20 14.37
C ASP A 19 6.10 7.39 14.12
N THR A 20 6.64 8.62 14.03
CA THR A 20 5.83 9.82 13.76
C THR A 20 5.54 10.04 12.28
N LYS A 21 6.46 9.65 11.39
CA LYS A 21 6.42 10.05 9.97
C LYS A 21 6.16 8.90 9.00
N ILE A 22 6.46 7.68 9.39
CA ILE A 22 6.42 6.51 8.52
C ILE A 22 5.36 5.57 9.08
N ALA A 23 4.34 5.33 8.27
CA ALA A 23 3.32 4.37 8.64
C ALA A 23 3.90 2.97 8.71
N ASP A 24 3.63 2.27 9.82
CA ASP A 24 4.03 0.88 9.97
C ASP A 24 3.06 -0.07 9.23
N GLN A 25 3.39 -1.36 9.21
CA GLN A 25 2.58 -2.34 8.51
C GLN A 25 1.15 -2.48 9.09
N GLN A 26 0.96 -2.30 10.39
CA GLN A 26 -0.35 -2.39 11.04
C GLN A 26 -1.18 -1.12 10.77
N GLU A 27 -0.56 0.05 10.79
CA GLU A 27 -1.20 1.32 10.47
C GLU A 27 -1.71 1.34 9.03
N VAL A 28 -0.89 0.89 8.07
CA VAL A 28 -1.31 0.77 6.67
C VAL A 28 -2.52 -0.16 6.53
N LEU A 29 -2.53 -1.28 7.25
CA LEU A 29 -3.69 -2.18 7.24
C LEU A 29 -4.93 -1.57 7.86
N ALA A 30 -4.78 -0.90 8.99
CA ALA A 30 -5.87 -0.25 9.70
C ALA A 30 -6.50 0.83 8.82
N TYR A 31 -5.68 1.64 8.15
CA TYR A 31 -6.12 2.64 7.19
C TYR A 31 -6.86 2.01 5.99
N LEU A 32 -6.29 0.99 5.33
CA LEU A 32 -6.98 0.31 4.23
C LEU A 32 -8.31 -0.32 4.68
N THR A 33 -8.36 -0.83 5.91
CA THR A 33 -9.59 -1.41 6.48
C THR A 33 -10.65 -0.34 6.74
N SER A 34 -10.28 0.82 7.27
CA SER A 34 -11.21 1.92 7.51
C SER A 34 -11.74 2.51 6.19
N VAL A 35 -10.88 2.62 5.16
CA VAL A 35 -11.31 2.99 3.80
C VAL A 35 -12.31 1.97 3.26
N LEU A 36 -12.01 0.67 3.35
CA LEU A 36 -12.92 -0.40 2.90
C LEU A 36 -14.30 -0.32 3.57
N ARG A 37 -14.33 -0.04 4.87
CA ARG A 37 -15.56 0.14 5.68
C ARG A 37 -16.28 1.46 5.39
N GLY A 38 -15.64 2.42 4.72
CA GLY A 38 -16.20 3.74 4.45
C GLY A 38 -16.21 4.65 5.69
N GLU A 39 -15.27 4.44 6.61
CA GLU A 39 -15.15 5.22 7.86
C GLU A 39 -14.27 6.46 7.70
N THR A 40 -13.50 6.56 6.62
CA THR A 40 -12.66 7.73 6.32
C THR A 40 -13.46 8.85 5.65
N GLN A 41 -12.87 10.03 5.50
CA GLN A 41 -13.44 11.13 4.73
C GLN A 41 -12.51 11.49 3.56
N SER A 42 -13.13 11.82 2.42
CA SER A 42 -12.49 12.25 1.18
C SER A 42 -13.01 13.65 0.84
N GLU A 43 -12.09 14.59 0.57
CA GLU A 43 -12.42 15.95 0.17
C GLU A 43 -12.45 16.03 -1.36
N ILE A 44 -13.56 16.52 -1.91
CA ILE A 44 -13.70 16.80 -3.35
C ILE A 44 -14.05 18.26 -3.59
N VAL A 45 -13.72 18.75 -4.79
CA VAL A 45 -14.15 20.08 -5.24
C VAL A 45 -15.36 19.93 -6.15
N VAL A 46 -16.45 20.59 -5.79
CA VAL A 46 -17.67 20.69 -6.59
C VAL A 46 -17.86 22.13 -7.05
N VAL A 47 -18.50 22.31 -8.20
CA VAL A 47 -18.84 23.62 -8.73
C VAL A 47 -20.32 23.86 -8.44
N GLU A 48 -20.61 24.86 -7.61
CA GLU A 48 -21.98 25.25 -7.27
C GLU A 48 -22.37 26.49 -8.08
N GLY A 49 -23.56 26.47 -8.67
CA GLY A 49 -24.15 27.64 -9.31
C GLY A 49 -24.61 28.65 -8.26
N VAL A 50 -24.07 29.86 -8.29
CA VAL A 50 -24.40 30.93 -7.32
C VAL A 50 -25.45 31.91 -7.85
N GLY A 51 -25.99 31.67 -9.04
CA GLY A 51 -26.93 32.56 -9.73
C GLY A 51 -26.24 33.45 -10.77
N GLU A 52 -27.02 34.17 -11.57
CA GLU A 52 -26.54 35.15 -12.58
C GLU A 52 -25.55 34.59 -13.63
N GLY A 53 -25.59 33.28 -13.88
CA GLY A 53 -24.61 32.63 -14.78
C GLY A 53 -23.21 32.48 -14.17
N CYS A 54 -23.05 32.76 -12.88
CA CYS A 54 -21.81 32.60 -12.14
C CYS A 54 -21.77 31.24 -11.42
N SER A 55 -20.55 30.74 -11.19
CA SER A 55 -20.30 29.50 -10.45
C SER A 55 -19.10 29.66 -9.53
N GLU A 56 -19.15 28.99 -8.38
CA GLU A 56 -18.09 29.00 -7.38
C GLU A 56 -17.64 27.57 -7.08
N ALA A 57 -16.32 27.37 -6.96
CA ALA A 57 -15.76 26.09 -6.56
C ALA A 57 -15.77 25.97 -5.03
N ARG A 58 -16.37 24.90 -4.52
CA ARG A 58 -16.43 24.61 -3.08
C ARG A 58 -15.88 23.23 -2.77
N ARG A 59 -15.28 23.11 -1.58
CA ARG A 59 -14.77 21.85 -1.06
C ARG A 59 -15.87 21.16 -0.26
N LEU A 60 -16.10 19.90 -0.56
CA LEU A 60 -17.09 19.07 0.09
C LEU A 60 -16.41 17.80 0.61
N GLN A 61 -16.60 17.51 1.90
CA GLN A 61 -16.20 16.23 2.46
C GLN A 61 -17.30 15.19 2.22
N LYS A 62 -16.89 14.02 1.74
CA LYS A 62 -17.75 12.86 1.52
C LYS A 62 -17.07 11.59 2.01
N LEU A 63 -17.83 10.50 2.07
CA LEU A 63 -17.26 9.17 2.29
C LEU A 63 -16.47 8.70 1.05
N PRO A 64 -15.59 7.69 1.21
CA PRO A 64 -14.84 7.13 0.10
C PRO A 64 -15.76 6.57 -0.98
N ASP A 65 -15.36 6.79 -2.23
CA ASP A 65 -16.07 6.24 -3.37
C ASP A 65 -15.92 4.72 -3.45
N GLU A 66 -16.85 4.05 -4.12
CA GLU A 66 -16.77 2.61 -4.37
C GLU A 66 -15.44 2.20 -5.01
N LYS A 67 -14.89 3.03 -5.91
CA LYS A 67 -13.58 2.78 -6.53
C LYS A 67 -12.43 2.75 -5.52
N GLU A 68 -12.44 3.66 -4.55
CA GLU A 68 -11.43 3.73 -3.49
C GLU A 68 -11.56 2.52 -2.55
N ARG A 69 -12.79 2.17 -2.19
CA ARG A 69 -13.10 0.98 -1.38
C ARG A 69 -12.71 -0.32 -2.07
N LEU A 70 -13.00 -0.45 -3.36
CA LEU A 70 -12.59 -1.59 -4.19
C LEU A 70 -11.07 -1.71 -4.24
N LYS A 71 -10.35 -0.59 -4.35
CA LYS A 71 -8.89 -0.62 -4.34
C LYS A 71 -8.33 -1.07 -3.00
N ALA A 72 -8.92 -0.62 -1.90
CA ALA A 72 -8.56 -1.10 -0.57
C ALA A 72 -8.82 -2.61 -0.40
N ALA A 73 -9.97 -3.10 -0.87
CA ALA A 73 -10.30 -4.53 -0.89
C ALA A 73 -9.28 -5.35 -1.68
N GLU A 74 -8.87 -4.87 -2.86
CA GLU A 74 -7.86 -5.53 -3.70
C GLU A 74 -6.52 -5.64 -2.98
N LEU A 75 -6.04 -4.56 -2.36
CA LEU A 75 -4.75 -4.57 -1.66
C LEU A 75 -4.76 -5.48 -0.43
N LEU A 76 -5.85 -5.45 0.35
CA LEU A 76 -6.04 -6.35 1.49
C LEU A 76 -6.14 -7.82 1.03
N GLY A 77 -6.88 -8.08 -0.04
CA GLY A 77 -7.02 -9.42 -0.60
C GLY A 77 -5.72 -9.97 -1.18
N LYS A 78 -4.86 -9.13 -1.77
CA LYS A 78 -3.52 -9.52 -2.21
C LYS A 78 -2.65 -9.96 -1.03
N ARG A 79 -2.68 -9.21 0.08
CA ARG A 79 -1.98 -9.60 1.31
C ARG A 79 -2.49 -10.93 1.87
N MET A 80 -3.80 -11.17 1.79
CA MET A 80 -4.43 -12.42 2.25
C MET A 80 -4.27 -13.58 1.26
N GLY A 81 -3.66 -13.37 0.09
CA GLY A 81 -3.50 -14.41 -0.94
C GLY A 81 -4.82 -14.84 -1.59
N LEU A 82 -5.85 -13.98 -1.58
CA LEU A 82 -7.16 -14.31 -2.15
C LEU A 82 -7.14 -14.36 -3.68
N PHE A 83 -6.25 -13.59 -4.31
CA PHE A 83 -6.11 -13.54 -5.76
C PHE A 83 -5.00 -14.50 -6.21
N LYS A 84 -5.36 -15.40 -7.13
CA LYS A 84 -4.40 -16.29 -7.80
C LYS A 84 -4.33 -15.89 -9.26
N ASP A 85 -3.18 -15.39 -9.68
CA ASP A 85 -2.91 -15.18 -11.10
C ASP A 85 -2.48 -16.52 -11.71
N LYS A 86 -3.30 -17.03 -12.64
CA LYS A 86 -2.92 -18.21 -13.43
C LYS A 86 -1.98 -17.76 -14.53
N LEU A 87 -0.70 -18.12 -14.42
CA LEU A 87 0.24 -18.04 -15.53
C LEU A 87 0.23 -19.38 -16.28
N ASP A 88 -0.25 -19.36 -17.52
CA ASP A 88 -0.10 -20.49 -18.43
C ASP A 88 1.30 -20.41 -19.05
N VAL A 89 2.24 -21.19 -18.51
CA VAL A 89 3.61 -21.27 -19.04
C VAL A 89 3.74 -22.56 -19.84
N THR A 90 3.33 -22.53 -21.10
CA THR A 90 3.79 -23.48 -22.13
C THR A 90 5.16 -23.01 -22.64
N ALA A 91 6.19 -23.19 -21.82
CA ALA A 91 7.57 -23.02 -22.25
C ALA A 91 8.21 -24.41 -22.40
N ASN A 92 8.47 -24.83 -23.63
CA ASN A 92 9.41 -25.92 -23.90
C ASN A 92 10.82 -25.41 -23.58
N VAL A 93 11.16 -25.34 -22.29
CA VAL A 93 12.51 -24.98 -21.85
C VAL A 93 13.38 -26.23 -22.02
N PRO A 94 14.37 -26.25 -22.93
CA PRO A 94 15.28 -27.37 -23.05
C PRO A 94 16.10 -27.48 -21.75
N VAL A 95 15.95 -28.60 -21.04
CA VAL A 95 16.75 -28.90 -19.85
C VAL A 95 18.12 -29.37 -20.33
N ILE A 96 19.14 -28.51 -20.21
CA ILE A 96 20.54 -28.88 -20.46
C ILE A 96 21.14 -29.25 -19.10
N ILE A 97 21.44 -30.53 -18.90
CA ILE A 97 22.13 -31.02 -17.72
C ILE A 97 23.63 -30.98 -18.02
N SER A 98 24.33 -29.95 -17.52
CA SER A 98 25.79 -29.89 -17.51
C SER A 98 26.32 -30.59 -16.26
N GLY A 99 27.09 -31.67 -16.43
CA GLY A 99 27.63 -32.50 -15.33
C GLY A 99 27.53 -34.01 -15.55
N GLY A 100 27.00 -34.45 -16.71
CA GLY A 100 27.01 -35.87 -17.07
C GLY A 100 28.41 -36.45 -17.30
N ASP A 101 29.42 -35.59 -17.47
CA ASP A 101 30.82 -36.01 -17.67
C ASP A 101 31.53 -36.40 -16.35
N ASP A 102 30.92 -36.10 -15.19
CA ASP A 102 31.45 -36.45 -13.85
C ASP A 102 30.75 -37.69 -13.25
N LEU A 103 29.90 -38.38 -14.03
CA LEU A 103 29.30 -39.66 -13.64
C LEU A 103 30.21 -40.78 -14.15
N GLU A 104 30.91 -41.47 -13.23
CA GLU A 104 31.52 -42.77 -13.53
C GLU A 104 30.42 -43.78 -13.89
N ASP A 105 30.66 -44.59 -14.94
CA ASP A 105 29.73 -45.59 -15.50
C ASP A 105 29.03 -46.49 -14.46
#